data_AF-A0A809ZHY1-F1
#
_entry.id   AF-A0A809ZHY1-F1
#
_cell.length_a   1.000
_cell.length_b   1.000
_cell.length_c   1.000
_cell.angle_alpha   90.00
_cell.angle_beta   90.00
_cell.angle_gamma   90.00
#
_symmetry.space_group_name_H-M   'P 1'
#
loop_
_entity.id
_entity.type
_entity.pdbx_description
1 polymer ?
#
loop_
_entity_poly.entity_id
_entity_poly.type
_entity_poly.pdbx_seq_one_letter_code
_entity_poly.pdbx_strand_id
1 'polypeptide(L)'
;MTKHRRPLINVNNREQQFAKLLTAMGLNEMGPLGEYALKAALEQIALDYQRSVADPSKLLVPKRVRQLRAAIAKVLALHKAAGSDTLDNEIELASLQLLNPNADASTLRMLIADHRPKHRMAVELSDYMLNIDHWLASNQKGYKKRQVRKLVVEPFLKLMAEYEITTSRRERPRKQIFDALFDWLGVEQNIRASNANINTIAAELAGAGPKKSKANRRPKT
;
A
#
# COMPACT_ATOMS: atom_id res chain seq x y z
N MET A 1 -5.57 -1.34 24.37
CA MET A 1 -4.86 -1.52 23.08
C MET A 1 -3.87 -0.39 22.91
N THR A 2 -2.59 -0.68 23.11
CA THR A 2 -1.48 0.28 23.10
C THR A 2 -1.26 0.83 21.70
N LYS A 3 -1.37 2.15 21.56
CA LYS A 3 -0.97 2.88 20.36
C LYS A 3 0.52 2.62 20.16
N HIS A 4 0.90 1.89 19.12
CA HIS A 4 2.29 1.82 18.66
C HIS A 4 2.70 3.23 18.19
N ARG A 5 3.19 4.05 19.12
CA ARG A 5 4.00 5.22 18.79
C ARG A 5 5.15 4.72 17.94
N ARG A 6 5.31 5.28 16.74
CA ARG A 6 6.53 5.09 15.94
C ARG A 6 7.71 5.39 16.87
N PRO A 7 8.72 4.51 16.99
CA PRO A 7 9.88 4.83 17.79
C PRO A 7 10.49 6.11 17.20
N LEU A 8 10.61 7.14 18.04
CA LEU A 8 11.46 8.29 17.75
C LEU A 8 12.83 7.71 17.43
N ILE A 9 13.28 7.89 16.19
CA ILE A 9 14.63 7.47 15.80
C ILE A 9 15.58 8.23 16.72
N ASN A 10 16.22 7.51 17.66
CA ASN A 10 17.23 8.09 18.54
C ASN A 10 18.35 8.67 17.65
N VAL A 11 18.70 9.94 17.83
CA VAL A 11 19.66 10.66 16.98
C VAL A 11 20.99 9.89 16.90
N ASN A 12 21.43 9.32 18.01
CA ASN A 12 22.64 8.48 18.08
C ASN A 12 22.52 7.20 17.22
N ASN A 13 21.32 6.63 17.11
CA ASN A 13 21.07 5.47 16.24
C ASN A 13 21.11 5.87 14.77
N ARG A 14 20.64 7.08 14.42
CA ARG A 14 20.64 7.57 13.04
C ARG A 14 22.04 7.83 12.52
N GLU A 15 22.92 8.40 13.34
CA GLU A 15 24.33 8.60 12.97
C GLU A 15 25.07 7.27 12.81
N GLN A 16 24.83 6.30 13.71
CA GLN A 16 25.38 4.96 13.56
C GLN A 16 24.88 4.24 12.30
N GLN A 17 23.60 4.40 11.95
CA GLN A 17 23.04 3.87 10.71
C GLN A 17 23.62 4.56 9.46
N PHE A 18 23.88 5.87 9.55
CA PHE A 18 24.54 6.62 8.48
C PHE A 18 25.98 6.11 8.25
N ALA A 19 26.76 5.93 9.32
CA ALA A 19 28.10 5.36 9.23
C ALA A 19 28.08 3.95 8.60
N LYS A 20 27.12 3.10 8.99
CA LYS A 20 26.92 1.77 8.37
C LYS A 20 26.60 1.86 6.89
N LEU A 21 25.81 2.85 6.47
CA LEU A 21 25.49 3.09 5.07
C LEU A 21 26.74 3.51 4.28
N LEU A 22 27.56 4.42 4.81
CA LEU A 22 28.84 4.80 4.20
C LEU A 22 29.77 3.60 4.04
N THR A 23 29.89 2.76 5.08
CA THR A 23 30.68 1.53 5.02
C THR A 23 30.15 0.55 3.99
N ALA A 24 28.84 0.35 3.91
CA ALA A 24 28.24 -0.52 2.90
C ALA A 24 28.49 -0.02 1.46
N MET A 25 28.55 1.30 1.27
CA MET A 25 28.88 1.92 -0.01
C MET A 25 30.39 1.89 -0.32
N GLY A 26 31.24 1.56 0.67
CA GLY A 26 32.69 1.58 0.54
C GLY A 26 33.27 3.00 0.51
N LEU A 27 32.60 3.96 1.16
CA LEU A 27 32.96 5.39 1.17
C LEU A 27 33.59 5.83 2.50
N ASN A 28 34.29 4.93 3.20
CA ASN A 28 34.88 5.19 4.51
C ASN A 28 36.00 6.27 4.48
N GLU A 29 36.58 6.52 3.32
CA GLU A 29 37.70 7.46 3.13
C GLU A 29 37.28 8.73 2.36
N MET A 30 35.97 8.96 2.22
CA MET A 30 35.46 10.17 1.57
C MET A 30 35.86 11.40 2.39
N GLY A 31 36.42 12.42 1.72
CA GLY A 31 36.78 13.66 2.40
C GLY A 31 35.56 14.39 2.99
N PRO A 32 35.75 15.30 3.97
CA PRO A 32 34.64 15.92 4.73
C PRO A 32 33.59 16.63 3.86
N LEU A 33 34.04 17.25 2.76
CA LEU A 33 33.17 17.94 1.81
C LEU A 33 32.30 16.96 1.00
N GLY A 34 32.86 15.82 0.59
CA GLY A 34 32.12 14.78 -0.12
C GLY A 34 31.10 14.11 0.78
N GLU A 35 31.47 13.83 2.04
CA GLU A 35 30.56 13.28 3.04
C GLU A 35 29.38 14.23 3.30
N TYR A 36 29.65 15.53 3.44
CA TYR A 36 28.61 16.55 3.63
C TYR A 36 27.65 16.61 2.44
N ALA A 37 28.14 16.64 1.20
CA ALA A 37 27.32 16.69 0.00
C ALA A 37 26.45 15.42 -0.15
N LEU A 38 27.03 14.25 0.11
CA LEU A 38 26.32 12.98 0.08
C LEU A 38 25.24 12.91 1.16
N LYS A 39 25.56 13.35 2.38
CA LYS A 39 24.62 13.42 3.49
C LYS A 39 23.44 14.34 3.15
N ALA A 40 23.69 15.52 2.59
CA ALA A 40 22.65 16.45 2.19
C ALA A 40 21.71 15.85 1.12
N ALA A 41 22.26 15.16 0.11
CA ALA A 41 21.46 14.47 -0.90
C ALA A 41 20.61 13.33 -0.31
N LEU A 42 21.18 12.56 0.61
CA LEU A 42 20.45 11.52 1.35
C LEU A 42 19.36 12.08 2.25
N GLU A 43 19.60 13.22 2.90
CA GLU A 43 18.62 13.93 3.71
C GLU A 43 17.45 14.45 2.87
N GLN A 44 17.71 14.89 1.63
CA GLN A 44 16.66 15.28 0.70
C GLN A 44 15.77 14.08 0.34
N ILE A 45 16.36 12.92 0.01
CA ILE A 45 15.62 11.66 -0.22
C ILE A 45 14.77 11.30 1.02
N ALA A 46 15.35 11.42 2.21
CA ALA A 46 14.67 11.14 3.47
C ALA A 46 13.47 12.07 3.69
N LEU A 47 13.65 13.36 3.43
CA LEU A 47 12.65 14.39 3.61
C LEU A 47 11.47 14.19 2.64
N ASP A 48 11.73 13.88 1.37
CA ASP A 48 10.68 13.59 0.39
C ASP A 48 9.90 12.32 0.74
N TYR A 49 10.60 11.27 1.19
CA TYR A 49 9.95 10.07 1.71
C TYR A 49 9.08 10.37 2.93
N GLN A 50 9.59 11.12 3.90
CA GLN A 50 8.87 11.49 5.13
C GLN A 50 7.63 12.32 4.83
N ARG A 51 7.72 13.33 3.94
CA ARG A 51 6.58 14.13 3.50
C ARG A 51 5.48 13.25 2.90
N SER A 52 5.85 12.30 2.05
CA SER A 52 4.89 11.37 1.46
C SER A 52 4.25 10.41 2.47
N VAL A 53 4.98 10.03 3.53
CA VAL A 53 4.46 9.18 4.61
C VAL A 53 3.60 9.98 5.60
N ALA A 54 3.87 11.27 5.77
CA ALA A 54 3.14 12.18 6.66
C ALA A 54 1.88 12.78 6.01
N ASP A 55 1.75 12.73 4.68
CA ASP A 55 0.62 13.30 3.94
C ASP A 55 -0.74 12.69 4.36
N PRO A 56 -1.58 13.46 5.08
CA PRO A 56 -2.86 12.98 5.59
C PRO A 56 -3.86 12.68 4.48
N SER A 57 -3.73 13.32 3.30
CA SER A 57 -4.67 13.15 2.19
C SER A 57 -4.71 11.69 1.69
N LYS A 58 -3.57 11.00 1.77
CA LYS A 58 -3.42 9.57 1.42
C LYS A 58 -3.86 8.64 2.55
N LEU A 59 -3.90 9.11 3.80
CA LEU A 59 -4.41 8.37 4.96
C LEU A 59 -5.93 8.48 5.11
N LEU A 60 -6.54 9.55 4.60
CA LEU A 60 -7.97 9.80 4.68
C LEU A 60 -8.79 8.79 3.85
N VAL A 61 -8.29 8.37 2.68
CA VAL A 61 -9.02 7.40 1.82
C VAL A 61 -9.11 6.01 2.48
N PRO A 62 -8.03 5.37 2.95
CA PRO A 62 -8.13 4.06 3.61
C PRO A 62 -8.92 4.08 4.91
N LYS A 63 -8.85 5.16 5.70
CA LYS A 63 -9.65 5.28 6.93
C LYS A 63 -11.14 5.32 6.61
N ARG A 64 -11.54 6.14 5.63
CA ARG A 64 -12.93 6.22 5.17
C ARG A 64 -13.42 4.89 4.58
N VAL A 65 -12.60 4.21 3.79
CA VAL A 65 -12.95 2.88 3.23
C VAL A 65 -13.13 1.83 4.34
N ARG A 66 -12.29 1.85 5.40
CA ARG A 66 -12.49 0.97 6.57
C ARG A 66 -13.76 1.31 7.36
N GLN A 67 -14.10 2.58 7.48
CA GLN A 67 -15.36 3.01 8.11
C GLN A 67 -16.57 2.54 7.30
N LEU A 68 -16.51 2.66 5.97
CA LEU A 68 -17.54 2.16 5.06
C LEU A 68 -17.70 0.64 5.19
N ARG A 69 -16.60 -0.12 5.21
CA ARG A 69 -16.61 -1.57 5.47
C ARG A 69 -17.30 -1.90 6.80
N ALA A 70 -16.98 -1.17 7.86
CA ALA A 70 -17.58 -1.39 9.17
C ALA A 70 -19.08 -1.08 9.18
N ALA A 71 -19.51 -0.05 8.43
CA ALA A 71 -20.93 0.26 8.27
C ALA A 71 -21.67 -0.87 7.52
N ILE A 72 -21.11 -1.36 6.40
CA ILE A 72 -21.68 -2.49 5.64
C ILE A 72 -21.81 -3.74 6.52
N ALA A 73 -20.77 -4.07 7.29
CA ALA A 73 -20.81 -5.22 8.21
C ALA A 73 -21.92 -5.09 9.27
N LYS A 74 -22.20 -3.87 9.76
CA LYS A 74 -23.32 -3.63 10.68
C LYS A 74 -24.67 -3.84 10.00
N VAL A 75 -24.84 -3.36 8.77
CA VAL A 75 -26.09 -3.55 8.01
C VAL A 75 -26.33 -5.04 7.74
N LEU A 76 -25.30 -5.78 7.33
CA LEU A 76 -25.39 -7.24 7.16
C LEU A 76 -25.74 -7.98 8.47
N ALA A 77 -25.17 -7.55 9.60
CA ALA A 77 -25.49 -8.13 10.90
C ALA A 77 -26.96 -7.86 11.30
N LEU A 78 -27.47 -6.66 11.04
CA LEU A 78 -28.87 -6.30 11.26
C LEU A 78 -29.80 -7.10 10.34
N HIS A 79 -29.47 -7.22 9.05
CA HIS A 79 -30.21 -8.04 8.09
C HIS A 79 -30.32 -9.50 8.54
N LYS A 80 -29.22 -10.08 9.03
CA LYS A 80 -29.23 -11.43 9.60
C LYS A 80 -30.08 -11.54 10.87
N ALA A 81 -30.06 -10.53 11.74
CA ALA A 81 -30.80 -10.54 13.00
C ALA A 81 -32.31 -10.33 12.80
N ALA A 82 -32.71 -9.50 11.83
CA ALA A 82 -34.11 -9.22 11.51
C ALA A 82 -34.79 -10.33 10.69
N GLY A 83 -34.01 -11.23 10.08
CA GLY A 83 -34.47 -12.21 9.11
C GLY A 83 -34.23 -11.70 7.68
N SER A 84 -33.67 -12.56 6.83
CA SER A 84 -33.13 -12.17 5.52
C SER A 84 -34.17 -11.55 4.59
N ASP A 85 -35.41 -11.95 4.72
CA ASP A 85 -36.50 -11.52 3.84
C ASP A 85 -37.26 -10.34 4.45
N THR A 86 -37.19 -10.14 5.76
CA THR A 86 -37.97 -9.13 6.48
C THR A 86 -37.48 -7.73 6.17
N LEU A 87 -36.17 -7.49 6.28
CA LEU A 87 -35.59 -6.17 6.05
C LEU A 87 -35.66 -5.76 4.58
N ASP A 88 -35.44 -6.70 3.65
CA ASP A 88 -35.54 -6.45 2.21
C ASP A 88 -36.99 -6.05 1.84
N ASN A 89 -37.99 -6.78 2.35
CA ASN A 89 -39.40 -6.47 2.12
C ASN A 89 -39.83 -5.13 2.75
N GLU A 90 -39.32 -4.78 3.94
CA GLU A 90 -39.66 -3.51 4.60
C GLU A 90 -39.08 -2.31 3.85
N ILE A 91 -37.84 -2.41 3.35
CA ILE A 91 -37.22 -1.37 2.53
C ILE A 91 -37.97 -1.20 1.20
N GLU A 92 -38.36 -2.31 0.58
CA GLU A 92 -39.15 -2.29 -0.66
C GLU A 92 -40.53 -1.67 -0.44
N LEU A 93 -41.21 -2.03 0.65
CA LEU A 93 -42.48 -1.43 1.04
C LEU A 93 -42.36 0.07 1.29
N ALA A 94 -41.33 0.52 2.02
CA ALA A 94 -41.08 1.93 2.26
C ALA A 94 -40.79 2.69 0.95
N SER A 95 -40.04 2.09 0.04
CA SER A 95 -39.74 2.66 -1.28
C SER A 95 -41.00 2.80 -2.14
N LEU A 96 -41.86 1.78 -2.14
CA LEU A 96 -43.14 1.82 -2.85
C LEU A 96 -44.11 2.82 -2.24
N GLN A 97 -44.12 2.98 -0.92
CA GLN A 97 -44.93 3.97 -0.22
C GLN A 97 -44.48 5.40 -0.53
N LEU A 98 -43.17 5.65 -0.68
CA LEU A 98 -42.65 6.94 -1.14
C LEU A 98 -43.08 7.26 -2.58
N LEU A 99 -43.09 6.25 -3.45
CA LEU A 99 -43.50 6.40 -4.85
C LEU A 99 -45.04 6.48 -5.02
N ASN A 100 -45.79 5.88 -4.09
CA ASN A 100 -47.25 5.78 -4.13
C ASN A 100 -47.86 6.16 -2.76
N PRO A 101 -47.81 7.44 -2.37
CA PRO A 101 -48.18 7.89 -1.02
C PRO A 101 -49.65 7.65 -0.64
N ASN A 102 -50.53 7.48 -1.64
CA ASN A 102 -51.96 7.26 -1.45
C ASN A 102 -52.38 5.78 -1.51
N ALA A 103 -51.44 4.86 -1.80
CA ALA A 103 -51.73 3.44 -1.84
C ALA A 103 -51.86 2.87 -0.42
N ASP A 104 -52.83 1.99 -0.22
CA ASP A 104 -53.00 1.27 1.03
C ASP A 104 -51.98 0.12 1.17
N ALA A 105 -51.68 -0.25 2.42
CA ALA A 105 -50.63 -1.23 2.72
C ALA A 105 -50.88 -2.60 2.09
N SER A 106 -52.15 -3.01 1.87
CA SER A 106 -52.51 -4.25 1.20
C SER A 106 -52.10 -4.24 -0.27
N THR A 107 -52.44 -3.18 -1.00
CA THR A 107 -52.09 -3.02 -2.41
C THR A 107 -50.58 -3.01 -2.61
N LEU A 108 -49.84 -2.30 -1.75
CA LEU A 108 -48.37 -2.27 -1.81
C LEU A 108 -47.75 -3.66 -1.57
N ARG A 109 -48.27 -4.43 -0.61
CA ARG A 109 -47.79 -5.81 -0.35
C ARG A 109 -48.12 -6.77 -1.49
N MET A 110 -49.27 -6.61 -2.15
CA MET A 110 -49.60 -7.35 -3.37
C MET A 110 -48.61 -7.04 -4.50
N LEU A 111 -48.28 -5.77 -4.70
CA LEU A 111 -47.30 -5.36 -5.71
C LEU A 111 -45.91 -5.98 -5.49
N ILE A 112 -45.46 -6.06 -4.23
CA ILE A 112 -44.19 -6.76 -3.86
C ILE A 112 -44.28 -8.26 -4.16
N ALA A 113 -45.44 -8.88 -3.94
CA ALA A 113 -45.65 -10.29 -4.24
C ALA A 113 -45.63 -10.57 -5.75
N ASP A 114 -46.18 -9.66 -6.55
CA ASP A 114 -46.35 -9.78 -8.01
C ASP A 114 -45.09 -9.40 -8.82
N HIS A 115 -44.27 -8.45 -8.34
CA HIS A 115 -43.03 -8.02 -9.00
C HIS A 115 -41.80 -8.55 -8.26
N ARG A 116 -41.25 -9.69 -8.69
CA ARG A 116 -39.97 -10.19 -8.15
C ARG A 116 -38.81 -10.10 -9.15
N PRO A 117 -37.95 -9.09 -8.97
CA PRO A 117 -36.55 -9.34 -8.71
C PRO A 117 -36.35 -9.18 -7.21
N LYS A 118 -36.09 -10.28 -6.48
CA LYS A 118 -35.66 -10.19 -5.09
C LYS A 118 -34.39 -9.34 -5.06
N HIS A 119 -34.50 -8.07 -4.68
CA HIS A 119 -33.34 -7.21 -4.51
C HIS A 119 -32.61 -7.72 -3.26
N ARG A 120 -31.62 -8.59 -3.48
CA ARG A 120 -30.90 -9.26 -2.39
C ARG A 120 -29.83 -8.31 -1.89
N MET A 121 -30.24 -7.31 -1.11
CA MET A 121 -29.35 -6.32 -0.51
C MET A 121 -28.17 -7.01 0.19
N ALA A 122 -28.40 -8.13 0.88
CA ALA A 122 -27.33 -8.89 1.52
C ALA A 122 -26.28 -9.45 0.54
N VAL A 123 -26.68 -9.88 -0.66
CA VAL A 123 -25.75 -10.37 -1.69
C VAL A 123 -24.92 -9.20 -2.22
N GLU A 124 -25.58 -8.11 -2.60
CA GLU A 124 -24.90 -6.92 -3.14
C GLU A 124 -23.95 -6.28 -2.13
N LEU A 125 -24.36 -6.17 -0.87
CA LEU A 125 -23.50 -5.66 0.21
C LEU A 125 -22.34 -6.61 0.51
N SER A 126 -22.53 -7.93 0.39
CA SER A 126 -21.46 -8.91 0.55
C SER A 126 -20.43 -8.83 -0.57
N ASP A 127 -20.89 -8.71 -1.82
CA ASP A 127 -20.03 -8.51 -3.00
C ASP A 127 -19.27 -7.18 -2.91
N TYR A 128 -19.94 -6.12 -2.48
CA TYR A 128 -19.33 -4.82 -2.28
C TYR A 128 -18.29 -4.86 -1.13
N MET A 129 -18.55 -5.61 -0.06
CA MET A 129 -17.60 -5.83 1.03
C MET A 129 -16.35 -6.60 0.55
N LEU A 130 -16.51 -7.62 -0.29
CA LEU A 130 -15.40 -8.35 -0.92
C LEU A 130 -14.54 -7.41 -1.80
N ASN A 131 -15.18 -6.55 -2.58
CA ASN A 131 -14.49 -5.55 -3.40
C ASN A 131 -13.71 -4.54 -2.55
N ILE A 132 -14.28 -4.10 -1.42
CA ILE A 132 -13.59 -3.23 -0.45
C ILE A 132 -12.38 -3.95 0.16
N ASP A 133 -12.52 -5.22 0.53
CA ASP A 133 -11.42 -6.01 1.08
C ASP A 133 -10.30 -6.22 0.06
N HIS A 134 -10.65 -6.49 -1.19
CA HIS A 134 -9.70 -6.55 -2.31
C HIS A 134 -9.01 -5.19 -2.53
N TRP A 135 -9.74 -4.09 -2.49
CA TRP A 135 -9.19 -2.74 -2.62
C TRP A 135 -8.24 -2.41 -1.47
N LEU A 136 -8.60 -2.73 -0.23
CA LEU A 136 -7.75 -2.48 0.94
C LEU A 136 -6.47 -3.31 0.89
N ALA A 137 -6.55 -4.56 0.43
CA ALA A 137 -5.41 -5.45 0.27
C ALA A 137 -4.45 -4.98 -0.85
N SER A 138 -5.00 -4.59 -2.00
CA SER A 138 -4.23 -4.14 -3.17
C SER A 138 -3.61 -2.75 -2.97
N ASN A 139 -4.35 -1.80 -2.40
CA ASN A 139 -3.89 -0.41 -2.27
C ASN A 139 -3.01 -0.13 -1.06
N GLN A 140 -3.06 -0.88 0.04
CA GLN A 140 -2.17 -0.58 1.18
C GLN A 140 -0.72 -1.01 0.97
N LYS A 141 -0.48 -2.19 0.38
CA LYS A 141 0.88 -2.72 0.22
C LYS A 141 1.51 -2.29 -1.11
N GLY A 142 0.75 -2.28 -2.21
CA GLY A 142 1.25 -1.91 -3.53
C GLY A 142 1.65 -0.44 -3.61
N TYR A 143 0.82 0.45 -3.06
CA TYR A 143 1.07 1.89 -3.07
C TYR A 143 2.33 2.28 -2.28
N LYS A 144 2.50 1.73 -1.06
CA LYS A 144 3.70 1.97 -0.25
C LYS A 144 4.97 1.46 -0.92
N LYS A 145 4.94 0.27 -1.54
CA LYS A 145 6.09 -0.26 -2.30
C LYS A 145 6.44 0.59 -3.52
N ARG A 146 5.43 1.09 -4.26
CA ARG A 146 5.62 2.02 -5.38
C ARG A 146 6.22 3.34 -4.91
N GLN A 147 5.79 3.87 -3.77
CA GLN A 147 6.36 5.07 -3.17
C GLN A 147 7.81 4.87 -2.75
N VAL A 148 8.13 3.78 -2.03
CA VAL A 148 9.52 3.44 -1.68
C VAL A 148 10.38 3.31 -2.95
N ARG A 149 9.86 2.66 -4.00
CA ARG A 149 10.56 2.61 -5.29
C ARG A 149 10.86 4.00 -5.86
N LYS A 150 9.85 4.86 -5.97
CA LYS A 150 9.94 6.16 -6.67
C LYS A 150 10.67 7.24 -5.87
N LEU A 151 10.53 7.24 -4.55
CA LEU A 151 11.06 8.29 -3.67
C LEU A 151 12.38 7.89 -3.02
N VAL A 152 12.69 6.60 -2.91
CA VAL A 152 13.90 6.11 -2.24
C VAL A 152 14.79 5.35 -3.21
N VAL A 153 14.29 4.27 -3.81
CA VAL A 153 15.15 3.36 -4.58
C VAL A 153 15.68 3.99 -5.87
N GLU A 154 14.81 4.57 -6.69
CA GLU A 154 15.23 5.19 -7.96
C GLU A 154 16.15 6.41 -7.73
N PRO A 155 15.83 7.37 -6.82
CA PRO A 155 16.74 8.47 -6.53
C PRO A 155 18.09 8.01 -5.96
N PHE A 156 18.09 7.02 -5.07
CA PHE A 156 19.33 6.52 -4.51
C PHE A 156 20.18 5.77 -5.54
N LEU A 157 19.59 5.03 -6.49
CA LEU A 157 20.36 4.43 -7.59
C LEU A 157 21.01 5.49 -8.49
N LYS A 158 20.34 6.63 -8.72
CA LYS A 158 20.92 7.76 -9.45
C LYS A 158 22.08 8.37 -8.66
N LEU A 159 21.88 8.59 -7.36
CA LEU A 159 22.93 9.10 -6.47
C LEU A 159 24.14 8.16 -6.45
N MET A 160 23.93 6.84 -6.36
CA MET A 160 25.02 5.87 -6.46
C MET A 160 25.78 5.97 -7.78
N ALA A 161 25.10 6.24 -8.90
CA ALA A 161 25.75 6.43 -10.19
C ALA A 161 26.54 7.74 -10.26
N GLU A 162 26.01 8.83 -9.70
CA GLU A 162 26.68 10.14 -9.61
C GLU A 162 27.99 10.09 -8.80
N TYR A 163 28.03 9.25 -7.76
CA TYR A 163 29.21 9.03 -6.92
C TYR A 163 30.03 7.80 -7.37
N GLU A 164 29.80 7.27 -8.57
CA GLU A 164 30.52 6.13 -9.17
C GLU A 164 30.54 4.86 -8.28
N ILE A 165 29.52 4.69 -7.44
CA ILE A 165 29.41 3.57 -6.51
C ILE A 165 29.01 2.31 -7.26
N THR A 166 30.02 1.51 -7.63
CA THR A 166 29.84 0.22 -8.29
C THR A 166 29.50 -0.87 -7.27
N THR A 167 28.40 -1.60 -7.52
CA THR A 167 27.99 -2.74 -6.69
C THR A 167 28.59 -4.04 -7.22
N SER A 168 29.24 -4.82 -6.36
CA SER A 168 29.76 -6.16 -6.69
C SER A 168 29.07 -7.21 -5.82
N ARG A 169 29.03 -8.48 -6.27
CA ARG A 169 28.39 -9.55 -5.48
C ARG A 169 29.14 -9.88 -4.18
N ARG A 170 30.43 -9.57 -4.09
CA ARG A 170 31.30 -9.98 -2.98
C ARG A 170 31.72 -8.82 -2.08
N GLU A 171 32.13 -7.69 -2.65
CA GLU A 171 32.70 -6.58 -1.87
C GLU A 171 31.66 -5.53 -1.51
N ARG A 172 30.72 -5.25 -2.42
CA ARG A 172 29.67 -4.23 -2.21
C ARG A 172 28.30 -4.78 -2.61
N PRO A 173 27.75 -5.76 -1.85
CA PRO A 173 26.50 -6.39 -2.19
C PRO A 173 25.38 -5.35 -2.16
N ARG A 174 24.73 -5.13 -3.31
CA ARG A 174 23.61 -4.18 -3.45
C ARG A 174 22.55 -4.34 -2.36
N LYS A 175 22.25 -5.59 -1.96
CA LYS A 175 21.35 -5.89 -0.85
C LYS A 175 21.77 -5.20 0.45
N GLN A 176 23.04 -5.28 0.84
CA GLN A 176 23.53 -4.72 2.11
C GLN A 176 23.45 -3.19 2.10
N ILE A 177 23.77 -2.55 0.96
CA ILE A 177 23.66 -1.09 0.80
C ILE A 177 22.20 -0.64 0.99
N PHE A 178 21.26 -1.31 0.32
CA PHE A 178 19.85 -0.96 0.42
C PHE A 178 19.24 -1.30 1.79
N ASP A 179 19.66 -2.39 2.42
CA ASP A 179 19.22 -2.72 3.78
C ASP A 179 19.68 -1.63 4.77
N ALA A 180 20.93 -1.16 4.67
CA ALA A 180 21.44 -0.05 5.47
C ALA A 180 20.69 1.27 5.20
N LEU A 181 20.39 1.57 3.93
CA LEU A 181 19.59 2.73 3.54
C LEU A 181 18.18 2.68 4.14
N PHE A 182 17.52 1.52 4.04
CA PHE A 182 16.18 1.34 4.59
C PHE A 182 16.16 1.41 6.11
N ASP A 183 17.20 0.93 6.79
CA ASP A 183 17.36 1.07 8.23
C ASP A 183 17.54 2.54 8.63
N TRP A 184 18.40 3.29 7.93
CA TRP A 184 18.63 4.71 8.16
C TRP A 184 17.37 5.57 7.93
N LEU A 185 16.57 5.23 6.91
CA LEU A 185 15.30 5.89 6.60
C LEU A 185 14.13 5.43 7.47
N GLY A 186 14.29 4.35 8.26
CA GLY A 186 13.21 3.76 9.05
C GLY A 186 12.09 3.11 8.22
N VAL A 187 12.42 2.58 7.03
CA VAL A 187 11.44 1.91 6.16
C VAL A 187 11.03 0.56 6.75
N GLU A 188 9.72 0.35 6.93
CA GLU A 188 9.17 -0.91 7.45
C GLU A 188 9.52 -2.11 6.55
N GLN A 189 9.90 -3.25 7.14
CA GLN A 189 10.41 -4.43 6.42
C GLN A 189 9.41 -4.99 5.38
N ASN A 190 8.11 -4.91 5.66
CA ASN A 190 7.02 -5.38 4.79
C ASN A 190 6.87 -4.59 3.46
N ILE A 191 7.43 -3.38 3.37
CA ILE A 191 7.37 -2.50 2.19
C ILE A 191 8.74 -2.26 1.54
N ARG A 192 9.82 -2.81 2.11
CA ARG A 192 11.16 -2.78 1.49
C ARG A 192 11.13 -3.49 0.14
N ALA A 193 11.88 -2.94 -0.82
CA ALA A 193 12.08 -3.59 -2.11
C ALA A 193 12.99 -4.82 -1.92
N SER A 194 12.65 -5.93 -2.56
CA SER A 194 13.54 -7.11 -2.57
C SER A 194 14.76 -6.84 -3.44
N ASN A 195 15.86 -7.55 -3.19
CA ASN A 195 17.09 -7.45 -4.00
C ASN A 195 16.82 -7.72 -5.49
N ALA A 196 15.93 -8.67 -5.81
CA ALA A 196 15.51 -8.93 -7.18
C ALA A 196 14.82 -7.71 -7.81
N ASN A 197 13.88 -7.09 -7.10
CA ASN A 197 13.18 -5.88 -7.59
C ASN A 197 14.15 -4.71 -7.76
N ILE A 198 15.09 -4.52 -6.84
CA ILE A 198 16.12 -3.48 -6.96
C ILE A 198 16.97 -3.70 -8.21
N ASN A 199 17.36 -4.94 -8.52
CA ASN A 199 18.10 -5.26 -9.74
C ASN A 199 17.29 -4.97 -11.00
N THR A 200 15.98 -5.29 -11.00
CA THR A 200 15.09 -4.94 -12.11
C THR A 200 14.99 -3.43 -12.29
N ILE A 201 14.81 -2.67 -11.21
CA ILE A 201 14.74 -1.19 -11.26
C ILE A 201 16.06 -0.60 -11.77
N ALA A 202 17.20 -1.11 -11.31
CA ALA A 202 18.52 -0.68 -11.77
C ALA A 202 18.73 -0.95 -13.27
N ALA A 203 18.29 -2.11 -13.76
CA ALA A 203 18.33 -2.42 -15.19
C ALA A 203 17.43 -1.48 -16.02
N GLU A 204 16.20 -1.24 -15.55
CA GLU A 204 15.26 -0.31 -16.19
C GLU A 204 15.85 1.11 -16.28
N LEU A 205 16.50 1.60 -15.21
CA LEU A 205 17.15 2.91 -15.19
C LEU A 205 18.37 2.98 -16.12
N ALA A 206 19.11 1.89 -16.27
CA ALA A 206 20.25 1.80 -17.19
C ALA A 206 19.84 1.62 -18.66
N GLY A 207 18.53 1.66 -18.98
CA GLY A 207 18.01 1.42 -20.34
C GLY A 207 18.06 -0.05 -20.77
N ALA A 208 18.49 -0.96 -19.90
CA ALA A 208 18.42 -2.39 -20.13
C ALA A 208 17.00 -2.87 -19.79
N GLY A 209 16.12 -2.88 -20.78
CA GLY A 209 14.74 -3.36 -20.62
C GLY A 209 14.66 -4.73 -19.92
N PRO A 210 13.52 -5.05 -19.29
CA PRO A 210 13.40 -6.24 -18.45
C PRO A 210 13.77 -7.49 -19.24
N LYS A 211 14.82 -8.19 -18.82
CA LYS A 211 15.16 -9.52 -19.35
C LYS A 211 13.99 -10.44 -18.99
N LYS A 212 13.08 -10.67 -19.94
CA LYS A 212 12.02 -11.67 -19.83
C LYS A 212 12.69 -12.98 -19.40
N SER A 213 12.42 -13.40 -18.16
CA SER A 213 12.82 -14.71 -17.69
C SER A 213 12.23 -15.73 -18.66
N LYS A 214 13.09 -16.47 -19.36
CA LYS A 214 12.66 -17.64 -20.13
C LYS A 214 12.03 -18.61 -19.14
N ALA A 215 10.70 -18.56 -19.03
CA ALA A 215 9.95 -19.58 -18.33
C ALA A 215 10.19 -20.91 -19.04
N ASN A 216 10.57 -21.92 -18.26
CA ASN A 216 10.79 -23.29 -18.66
C ASN A 216 9.69 -23.79 -19.61
N ARG A 217 10.02 -23.96 -20.89
CA ARG A 217 9.32 -24.91 -21.76
C ARG A 217 9.82 -26.30 -21.37
N ARG A 218 9.10 -27.00 -20.50
CA ARG A 218 9.22 -28.46 -20.44
C ARG A 218 8.50 -29.02 -21.68
N PRO A 219 9.11 -29.93 -22.45
CA PRO A 219 8.39 -30.67 -23.46
C PRO A 219 7.42 -31.62 -22.75
N LYS A 220 6.17 -31.69 -23.23
CA LYS A 220 5.27 -32.79 -22.90
C LYS A 220 5.83 -34.02 -23.60
N THR A 221 6.23 -35.02 -22.82
CA THR A 221 6.27 -36.42 -23.25
C THR A 221 4.89 -37.01 -23.07
#